data_AF-A0A1C5YS66-F1
#
_entry.id   AF-A0A1C5YS66-F1
#
_cell.length_a   1.000
_cell.length_b   1.000
_cell.length_c   1.000
_cell.angle_alpha   90.00
_cell.angle_beta   90.00
_cell.angle_gamma   90.00
#
_symmetry.space_group_name_H-M   'P 1'
#
loop_
_entity.id
_entity.type
_entity.pdbx_description
1 polymer ?
#
loop_
_entity_poly.entity_id
_entity_poly.type
_entity_poly.pdbx_seq_one_letter_code
_entity_poly.pdbx_strand_id
1 'polypeptide(L)'
;MKVWSQKNLEDIRHEYIDFDGEWYLAFGRPEKSGCWIIYGKSGQGKSSFALQLARKFDEMGLRVLYLTLEMGACDDFVNSVLSVGIHSKTNNIIYSDEATITELDEYLSKQRSPDVIMIDSIQYFEQQGGAKAPEIIRLRKKYPRKIFVFISHVDGREVEGKTAYDVKRDSFKRIYVEHFKATFIGRGKGGSRGYYIVWAEGYQKHWIENIKSDNDGTKDEETYQ
;
A
#
# COMPACT_ATOMS: atom_id res chain seq x y z
N MET A 1 2.71 29.71 5.92
CA MET A 1 2.21 29.40 4.55
C MET A 1 3.38 29.49 3.59
N LYS A 2 3.68 28.42 2.83
CA LYS A 2 4.67 28.51 1.74
C LYS A 2 3.93 29.03 0.50
N VAL A 3 4.48 30.06 -0.14
CA VAL A 3 3.89 30.69 -1.33
C VAL A 3 4.87 30.54 -2.48
N TRP A 4 4.36 30.20 -3.66
CA TRP A 4 5.16 30.06 -4.87
C TRP A 4 4.70 31.07 -5.92
N SER A 5 5.66 31.68 -6.63
CA SER A 5 5.39 32.33 -7.92
C SER A 5 5.25 31.26 -9.01
N GLN A 6 4.67 31.61 -10.16
CA GLN A 6 4.57 30.68 -11.31
C GLN A 6 5.92 30.08 -11.70
N LYS A 7 6.95 30.93 -11.84
CA LYS A 7 8.32 30.49 -12.13
C LYS A 7 8.85 29.52 -11.07
N ASN A 8 8.69 29.86 -9.79
CA ASN A 8 9.14 28.99 -8.71
C ASN A 8 8.40 27.64 -8.68
N LEU A 9 7.16 27.58 -9.18
CA LEU A 9 6.38 26.35 -9.29
C LEU A 9 6.90 25.45 -10.41
N GLU A 10 7.21 26.02 -11.58
CA GLU A 10 7.79 25.30 -12.74
C GLU A 10 9.22 24.80 -12.50
N ASP A 11 9.97 25.52 -11.66
CA ASP A 11 11.33 25.16 -11.28
C ASP A 11 11.39 24.07 -10.20
N ILE A 12 10.26 23.66 -9.60
CA ILE A 12 10.23 22.56 -8.63
C ILE A 12 10.66 21.27 -9.33
N ARG A 13 11.71 20.65 -8.82
CA ARG A 13 12.17 19.33 -9.25
C ARG A 13 11.61 18.28 -8.29
N HIS A 14 10.95 17.28 -8.86
CA HIS A 14 10.43 16.14 -8.14
C HIS A 14 11.32 14.93 -8.38
N GLU A 15 11.54 14.13 -7.35
CA GLU A 15 12.14 12.80 -7.47
C GLU A 15 11.03 11.78 -7.76
N TYR A 16 11.35 10.78 -8.58
CA TYR A 16 10.41 9.73 -8.96
C TYR A 16 10.95 8.36 -8.56
N ILE A 17 10.03 7.46 -8.24
CA ILE A 17 10.33 6.04 -8.07
C ILE A 17 10.52 5.47 -9.48
N ASP A 18 11.73 5.03 -9.77
CA ASP A 18 12.07 4.40 -11.05
C ASP A 18 11.68 2.91 -11.05
N PHE A 19 10.38 2.64 -11.04
CA PHE A 19 9.90 1.28 -11.24
C PHE A 19 10.24 0.79 -12.65
N ASP A 20 10.49 -0.52 -12.73
CA ASP A 20 10.74 -1.29 -13.95
C ASP A 20 9.76 -2.46 -14.08
N GLY A 21 9.77 -3.12 -15.24
CA GLY A 21 9.01 -4.34 -15.52
C GLY A 21 7.54 -4.26 -15.09
N GLU A 22 7.10 -5.26 -14.34
CA GLU A 22 5.73 -5.40 -13.86
C GLU A 22 5.26 -4.24 -12.96
N TRP A 23 6.18 -3.66 -12.19
CA TRP A 23 5.90 -2.51 -11.33
C TRP A 23 5.65 -1.25 -12.16
N TYR A 24 6.45 -1.03 -13.21
CA TYR A 24 6.25 0.07 -14.15
C TYR A 24 4.93 -0.07 -14.90
N LEU A 25 4.62 -1.26 -15.40
CA LEU A 25 3.37 -1.54 -16.10
C LEU A 25 2.15 -1.32 -15.19
N ALA A 26 2.27 -1.61 -13.90
CA ALA A 26 1.19 -1.40 -12.93
C ALA A 26 1.04 0.07 -12.50
N PHE A 27 2.14 0.73 -12.10
CA PHE A 27 2.10 1.98 -11.34
C PHE A 27 2.83 3.15 -12.01
N GLY A 28 3.55 2.91 -13.12
CA GLY A 28 4.32 3.92 -13.84
C GLY A 28 5.51 4.41 -13.01
N ARG A 29 5.78 5.72 -13.06
CA ARG A 29 6.83 6.39 -12.27
C ARG A 29 6.21 7.37 -11.30
N PRO A 30 5.69 6.91 -10.14
CA PRO A 30 5.10 7.79 -9.15
C PRO A 30 6.18 8.67 -8.49
N GLU A 31 5.79 9.83 -7.96
CA GLU A 31 6.68 10.67 -7.16
C GLU A 31 7.23 9.89 -5.96
N LYS A 32 8.50 10.08 -5.63
CA LYS A 32 9.20 9.47 -4.48
C LYS A 32 8.86 10.19 -3.18
N SER A 33 7.59 10.48 -2.99
CA SER A 33 7.04 11.16 -1.84
C SER A 33 5.53 10.92 -1.75
N GLY A 34 4.94 11.33 -0.64
CA GLY A 34 3.49 11.46 -0.53
C GLY A 34 2.82 10.27 0.13
N CYS A 35 1.54 10.07 -0.20
CA CYS A 35 0.62 9.22 0.55
C CYS A 35 -0.01 8.16 -0.36
N TRP A 36 0.16 6.91 0.05
CA TRP A 36 -0.32 5.72 -0.62
C TRP A 36 -1.26 4.97 0.33
N ILE A 37 -2.32 4.39 -0.23
CA ILE A 37 -3.19 3.47 0.50
C ILE A 37 -3.41 2.20 -0.30
N ILE A 38 -3.23 1.06 0.35
CA ILE A 38 -3.46 -0.28 -0.14
C ILE A 38 -4.65 -0.83 0.65
N TYR A 39 -5.71 -1.23 -0.04
CA TYR A 39 -6.92 -1.69 0.66
C TYR A 39 -7.67 -2.76 -0.12
N GLY A 40 -8.52 -3.52 0.59
CA GLY A 40 -9.18 -4.71 0.06
C GLY A 40 -9.64 -5.68 1.15
N LYS A 41 -10.43 -6.69 0.75
CA LYS A 41 -10.97 -7.68 1.69
C LYS A 41 -9.86 -8.55 2.30
N SER A 42 -10.13 -9.14 3.47
CA SER A 42 -9.21 -10.10 4.09
C SER A 42 -8.96 -11.30 3.17
N GLY A 43 -7.75 -11.87 3.23
CA GLY A 43 -7.35 -13.03 2.42
C GLY A 43 -7.12 -12.78 0.92
N GLN A 44 -7.21 -11.54 0.43
CA GLN A 44 -7.08 -11.23 -1.02
C GLN A 44 -5.65 -10.91 -1.48
N GLY A 45 -4.64 -11.03 -0.61
CA GLY A 45 -3.23 -10.76 -0.94
C GLY A 45 -2.74 -9.34 -0.64
N LYS A 46 -3.42 -8.57 0.21
CA LYS A 46 -2.97 -7.21 0.61
C LYS A 46 -1.59 -7.20 1.24
N SER A 47 -1.42 -7.98 2.32
CA SER A 47 -0.16 -8.02 3.07
C SER A 47 0.97 -8.61 2.22
N SER A 48 0.68 -9.63 1.41
CA SER A 48 1.64 -10.15 0.42
C SER A 48 2.09 -9.08 -0.57
N PHE A 49 1.16 -8.28 -1.11
CA PHE A 49 1.50 -7.16 -1.99
C PHE A 49 2.32 -6.08 -1.26
N ALA A 50 1.94 -5.74 -0.02
CA ALA A 50 2.67 -4.76 0.79
C ALA A 50 4.11 -5.22 1.07
N LEU A 51 4.32 -6.50 1.38
CA LEU A 51 5.66 -7.06 1.58
C LEU A 51 6.47 -7.11 0.27
N GLN A 52 5.86 -7.47 -0.86
CA GLN A 52 6.52 -7.39 -2.17
C GLN A 52 6.92 -5.94 -2.52
N LEU A 53 6.08 -4.96 -2.18
CA LEU A 53 6.38 -3.55 -2.36
C LEU A 53 7.52 -3.08 -1.43
N ALA A 54 7.52 -3.52 -0.17
CA ALA A 54 8.61 -3.24 0.79
C ALA A 54 9.95 -3.75 0.26
N ARG A 55 9.97 -5.00 -0.25
CA ARG A 55 11.14 -5.57 -0.92
C ARG A 55 11.57 -4.75 -2.14
N LYS A 56 10.63 -4.33 -2.99
CA LYS A 56 10.95 -3.51 -4.15
C LYS A 56 11.61 -2.18 -3.76
N PHE A 57 11.19 -1.56 -2.66
CA PHE A 57 11.85 -0.36 -2.15
C PHE A 57 13.26 -0.62 -1.61
N ASP A 58 13.48 -1.75 -0.94
CA ASP A 58 14.83 -2.17 -0.50
C ASP A 58 15.76 -2.41 -1.69
N GLU A 59 15.28 -3.08 -2.75
CA GLU A 59 16.04 -3.30 -4.00
C GLU A 59 16.49 -1.97 -4.66
N MET A 60 15.74 -0.88 -4.42
CA MET A 60 16.05 0.48 -4.87
C MET A 60 16.93 1.27 -3.89
N GLY A 61 17.37 0.63 -2.80
CA GLY A 61 18.24 1.22 -1.77
C GLY A 61 17.52 2.15 -0.79
N LEU A 62 16.20 2.06 -0.67
CA LEU A 62 15.42 2.87 0.27
C LEU A 62 15.30 2.19 1.62
N ARG A 63 15.41 2.97 2.70
CA ARG A 63 15.16 2.48 4.06
C ARG A 63 13.67 2.38 4.33
N VAL A 64 13.20 1.19 4.66
CA VAL A 64 11.79 0.88 4.90
C VAL A 64 11.59 0.59 6.37
N LEU A 65 10.67 1.30 7.00
CA LEU A 65 10.07 0.90 8.28
C LEU A 65 8.72 0.27 8.00
N TYR A 66 8.56 -1.01 8.34
CA TYR A 66 7.30 -1.74 8.23
C TYR A 66 6.70 -1.94 9.63
N LEU A 67 5.61 -1.24 9.90
CA LEU A 67 4.85 -1.34 11.14
C LEU A 67 3.78 -2.43 10.97
N THR A 68 4.05 -3.63 11.50
CA THR A 68 3.15 -4.80 11.47
C THR A 68 2.26 -4.84 12.71
N LEU A 69 1.43 -3.81 12.87
CA LEU A 69 0.59 -3.61 14.05
C LEU A 69 -0.55 -4.64 14.16
N GLU A 70 -1.00 -5.18 13.03
CA GLU A 70 -2.08 -6.18 12.98
C GLU A 70 -1.61 -7.59 13.33
N MET A 71 -0.52 -8.05 12.71
CA MET A 71 -0.04 -9.44 12.87
C MET A 71 1.11 -9.57 13.88
N GLY A 72 1.83 -8.48 14.15
CA GLY A 72 3.06 -8.51 14.92
C GLY A 72 4.14 -9.39 14.28
N ALA A 73 5.04 -9.92 15.10
CA ALA A 73 6.09 -10.86 14.70
C ALA A 73 5.65 -12.34 14.83
N CYS A 74 4.38 -12.66 14.57
CA CYS A 74 3.87 -14.02 14.63
C CYS A 74 4.46 -14.93 13.52
N ASP A 75 4.34 -16.25 13.70
CA ASP A 75 4.87 -17.24 12.74
C ASP A 75 4.35 -17.02 11.31
N ASP A 76 3.04 -16.74 11.18
CA ASP A 76 2.41 -16.46 9.89
C ASP A 76 2.98 -15.21 9.20
N PHE A 77 3.32 -14.17 9.97
CA PHE A 77 3.96 -12.97 9.44
C PHE A 77 5.38 -13.29 8.97
N VAL A 78 6.17 -14.01 9.77
CA VAL A 78 7.52 -14.44 9.40
C VAL A 78 7.50 -15.28 8.12
N ASN A 79 6.58 -16.25 8.03
CA ASN A 79 6.38 -17.07 6.83
C ASN A 79 6.01 -16.21 5.61
N SER A 80 5.16 -15.20 5.79
CA SER A 80 4.80 -14.27 4.72
C SER A 80 6.01 -13.45 4.22
N VAL A 81 6.83 -12.92 5.14
CA VAL A 81 8.08 -12.21 4.82
C VAL A 81 9.05 -13.10 4.04
N LEU A 82 9.25 -14.35 4.48
CA LEU A 82 10.11 -15.31 3.81
C LEU A 82 9.57 -15.70 2.42
N SER A 83 8.25 -15.86 2.27
CA SER A 83 7.62 -16.25 1.01
C SER A 83 7.81 -15.24 -0.12
N VAL A 84 7.96 -13.96 0.22
CA VAL A 84 8.25 -12.89 -0.76
C VAL A 84 9.76 -12.69 -0.98
N GLY A 85 10.60 -13.55 -0.40
CA GLY A 85 12.05 -13.54 -0.54
C GLY A 85 12.77 -12.45 0.26
N ILE A 86 12.15 -11.91 1.31
CA ILE A 86 12.83 -11.05 2.27
C ILE A 86 13.55 -11.94 3.27
N HIS A 87 14.87 -11.82 3.35
CA HIS A 87 15.73 -12.65 4.19
C HIS A 87 16.74 -11.78 4.94
N SER A 88 17.58 -12.38 5.79
CA SER A 88 18.60 -11.66 6.57
C SER A 88 19.62 -10.87 5.75
N LYS A 89 19.72 -11.07 4.44
CA LYS A 89 20.56 -10.27 3.52
C LYS A 89 19.90 -8.96 3.06
N THR A 90 18.58 -8.84 3.27
CA THR A 90 17.81 -7.61 3.04
C THR A 90 18.13 -6.65 4.17
N ASN A 91 18.86 -5.58 3.87
CA ASN A 91 19.48 -4.75 4.92
C ASN A 91 18.73 -3.46 5.23
N ASN A 92 17.81 -3.00 4.38
CA ASN A 92 17.17 -1.69 4.56
C ASN A 92 15.75 -1.77 5.11
N ILE A 93 15.19 -2.97 5.33
CA ILE A 93 13.86 -3.15 5.92
C ILE A 93 14.01 -3.44 7.42
N ILE A 94 13.35 -2.61 8.23
CA ILE A 94 13.20 -2.81 9.67
C ILE A 94 11.73 -2.93 10.03
N TYR A 95 11.43 -3.67 11.09
CA TYR A 95 10.07 -3.96 11.53
C TYR A 95 9.83 -3.43 12.94
N SER A 96 8.59 -3.05 13.23
CA SER A 96 8.07 -2.85 14.58
C SER A 96 6.62 -3.34 14.61
N ASP A 97 6.19 -3.91 15.71
CA ASP A 97 4.81 -4.32 15.97
C ASP A 97 4.07 -3.35 16.88
N GLU A 98 4.75 -2.33 17.38
CA GLU A 98 4.18 -1.22 18.13
C GLU A 98 4.64 0.13 17.58
N ALA A 99 3.74 1.12 17.61
CA ALA A 99 4.05 2.52 17.38
C ALA A 99 2.87 3.40 17.78
N THR A 100 3.11 4.42 18.61
CA THR A 100 2.24 5.59 18.70
C THR A 100 2.63 6.64 17.67
N ILE A 101 1.75 7.62 17.41
CA ILE A 101 2.09 8.69 16.48
C ILE A 101 3.25 9.57 16.96
N THR A 102 3.37 9.76 18.28
CA THR A 102 4.45 10.53 18.90
C THR A 102 5.79 9.82 18.73
N GLU A 103 5.86 8.52 19.03
CA GLU A 103 7.08 7.72 18.85
C GLU A 103 7.51 7.67 17.38
N LEU A 104 6.54 7.53 16.47
CA LEU A 104 6.82 7.58 15.04
C LEU A 104 7.36 8.95 14.63
N ASP A 105 6.81 10.06 15.13
CA ASP A 105 7.32 11.40 14.86
C ASP A 105 8.76 11.58 15.37
N GLU A 106 9.02 11.17 16.61
CA GLU A 106 10.35 11.21 17.22
C GLU A 106 11.35 10.38 16.43
N TYR A 107 10.97 9.17 16.01
CA TYR A 107 11.81 8.30 15.20
C TYR A 107 12.13 8.91 13.82
N LEU A 108 11.13 9.47 13.15
CA LEU A 108 11.29 10.09 11.83
C LEU A 108 12.11 11.38 11.87
N SER A 109 12.19 12.05 13.02
CA SER A 109 13.00 13.26 13.22
C SER A 109 14.52 12.99 13.24
N LYS A 110 14.93 11.74 13.50
CA LYS A 110 16.34 11.35 13.62
C LYS A 110 17.05 11.39 12.26
N GLN A 111 18.37 11.62 12.28
CA GLN A 111 19.18 11.48 11.08
C GLN A 111 19.11 10.06 10.53
N ARG A 112 19.12 9.93 9.19
CA ARG A 112 19.03 8.64 8.48
C ARG A 112 17.76 7.83 8.82
N SER A 113 16.71 8.51 9.27
CA SER A 113 15.39 7.89 9.46
C SER A 113 14.85 7.33 8.13
N PRO A 114 13.89 6.39 8.17
CA PRO A 114 13.38 5.69 6.98
C PRO A 114 12.91 6.61 5.87
N ASP A 115 13.10 6.19 4.63
CA ASP A 115 12.59 6.85 3.43
C ASP A 115 11.12 6.48 3.18
N VAL A 116 10.77 5.23 3.51
CA VAL A 116 9.43 4.64 3.36
C VAL A 116 8.92 4.19 4.72
N ILE A 117 7.68 4.56 5.04
CA ILE A 117 6.95 4.12 6.22
C ILE A 117 5.72 3.36 5.77
N MET A 118 5.65 2.07 6.09
CA MET A 118 4.53 1.19 5.80
C MET A 118 3.79 0.87 7.09
N ILE A 119 2.48 1.10 7.13
CA ILE A 119 1.64 0.93 8.33
C ILE A 119 0.55 -0.10 8.04
N ASP A 120 0.68 -1.27 8.65
CA ASP A 120 -0.18 -2.44 8.49
C ASP A 120 -0.84 -2.81 9.83
N SER A 121 -2.06 -2.34 10.13
CA SER A 121 -2.98 -1.55 9.30
C SER A 121 -3.44 -0.25 10.00
N ILE A 122 -4.11 0.64 9.26
CA ILE A 122 -4.63 1.92 9.80
C ILE A 122 -5.51 1.68 11.03
N GLN A 123 -6.34 0.64 11.00
CA GLN A 123 -7.26 0.31 12.08
C GLN A 123 -6.50 0.06 13.39
N TYR A 124 -5.42 -0.69 13.33
CA TYR A 124 -4.57 -0.98 14.49
C TYR A 124 -3.76 0.25 14.92
N PHE A 125 -3.28 1.06 13.96
CA PHE A 125 -2.59 2.31 14.29
C PHE A 125 -3.51 3.33 14.99
N GLU A 126 -4.79 3.36 14.62
CA GLU A 126 -5.80 4.18 15.31
C GLU A 126 -6.12 3.64 16.71
N GLN A 127 -6.35 2.32 16.83
CA GLN A 127 -6.81 1.69 18.07
C GLN A 127 -5.71 1.58 19.12
N GLN A 128 -4.51 1.14 18.74
CA GLN A 128 -3.38 0.93 19.64
C GLN A 128 -2.50 2.18 19.75
N GLY A 129 -2.22 2.81 18.61
CA GLY A 129 -1.30 3.95 18.51
C GLY A 129 -1.95 5.32 18.71
N GLY A 130 -3.28 5.39 18.89
CA GLY A 130 -4.04 6.63 19.04
C GLY A 130 -4.08 7.52 17.80
N ALA A 131 -3.62 7.03 16.65
CA ALA A 131 -3.42 7.84 15.45
C ALA A 131 -4.74 8.14 14.73
N LYS A 132 -5.30 9.33 14.97
CA LYS A 132 -6.48 9.83 14.24
C LYS A 132 -6.07 10.46 12.90
N ALA A 133 -7.01 10.56 11.96
CA ALA A 133 -6.72 11.10 10.63
C ALA A 133 -6.02 12.49 10.63
N PRO A 134 -6.42 13.48 11.44
CA PRO A 134 -5.73 14.78 11.47
C PRO A 134 -4.25 14.66 11.87
N GLU A 135 -3.96 13.76 12.81
CA GLU A 135 -2.61 13.50 13.33
C GLU A 135 -1.76 12.83 12.23
N ILE A 136 -2.30 11.81 11.56
CA ILE A 136 -1.64 11.12 10.43
C ILE A 136 -1.33 12.10 9.28
N ILE A 137 -2.30 12.92 8.89
CA ILE A 137 -2.15 13.91 7.82
C ILE A 137 -1.11 14.96 8.20
N ARG A 138 -1.09 15.40 9.47
CA ARG A 138 -0.10 16.35 9.98
C ARG A 138 1.30 15.76 9.94
N LEU A 139 1.47 14.51 10.39
CA LEU A 139 2.76 13.81 10.36
C LEU A 139 3.30 13.70 8.93
N ARG A 140 2.47 13.26 7.98
CA ARG A 140 2.85 13.21 6.57
C ARG A 140 3.29 14.58 6.04
N LYS A 141 2.52 15.64 6.32
CA LYS A 141 2.85 16.99 5.88
C LYS A 141 4.14 17.53 6.50
N LYS A 142 4.49 17.08 7.72
CA LYS A 142 5.77 17.39 8.38
C LYS A 142 6.96 16.76 7.64
N TYR A 143 6.78 15.59 7.03
CA TYR A 143 7.82 14.85 6.31
C TYR A 143 7.53 14.72 4.80
N PRO A 144 7.51 15.83 4.03
CA PRO A 144 7.04 15.83 2.64
C PRO A 144 7.94 15.08 1.65
N ARG A 145 9.15 14.67 2.05
CA ARG A 145 10.09 13.88 1.22
C ARG A 145 10.02 12.38 1.47
N LYS A 146 9.20 11.94 2.44
CA LYS A 146 9.03 10.54 2.78
C LYS A 146 7.81 9.95 2.06
N ILE A 147 7.82 8.65 1.87
CA ILE A 147 6.70 7.89 1.32
C ILE A 147 5.95 7.24 2.49
N PHE A 148 4.68 7.56 2.64
CA PHE A 148 3.79 6.89 3.59
C PHE A 148 2.89 5.93 2.83
N VAL A 149 2.90 4.66 3.22
CA VAL A 149 2.05 3.60 2.68
C VAL A 149 1.19 3.05 3.80
N PHE A 150 -0.12 3.19 3.66
CA PHE A 150 -1.08 2.67 4.63
C PHE A 150 -1.78 1.44 4.07
N ILE A 151 -1.88 0.39 4.87
CA ILE A 151 -2.70 -0.78 4.56
C ILE A 151 -4.00 -0.66 5.33
N SER A 152 -5.13 -1.00 4.70
CA SER A 152 -6.44 -0.87 5.32
C SER A 152 -7.39 -2.00 4.96
N HIS A 153 -8.21 -2.39 5.93
CA HIS A 153 -9.40 -3.22 5.70
C HIS A 153 -10.49 -2.44 4.96
N VAL A 154 -11.50 -3.18 4.51
CA VAL A 154 -12.67 -2.62 3.83
C VAL A 154 -13.96 -3.07 4.47
N ASP A 155 -14.92 -2.16 4.52
CA ASP A 155 -16.33 -2.44 4.69
C ASP A 155 -17.02 -2.33 3.32
N GLY A 156 -17.49 -3.46 2.81
CA GLY A 156 -17.99 -3.58 1.43
C GLY A 156 -16.92 -3.27 0.38
N ARG A 157 -17.01 -2.09 -0.25
CA ARG A 157 -16.08 -1.60 -1.28
C ARG A 157 -15.24 -0.41 -0.82
N GLU A 158 -15.47 0.07 0.40
CA GLU A 158 -14.82 1.26 0.94
C GLU A 158 -13.94 0.89 2.14
N VAL A 159 -12.93 1.70 2.45
CA VAL A 159 -12.05 1.47 3.60
C VAL A 159 -12.83 1.54 4.91
N GLU A 160 -12.46 0.67 5.85
CA GLU A 160 -13.16 0.54 7.12
C GLU A 160 -12.81 1.68 8.09
N GLY A 161 -13.84 2.40 8.56
CA GLY A 161 -13.68 3.43 9.57
C GLY A 161 -13.31 4.82 9.04
N LYS A 162 -13.71 5.84 9.81
CA LYS A 162 -13.55 7.26 9.45
C LYS A 162 -12.09 7.64 9.22
N THR A 163 -11.19 7.17 10.07
CA THR A 163 -9.76 7.50 9.97
C THR A 163 -9.18 7.00 8.65
N ALA A 164 -9.43 5.74 8.29
CA ALA A 164 -8.98 5.19 7.02
C ALA A 164 -9.59 5.93 5.83
N TYR A 165 -10.87 6.31 5.89
CA TYR A 165 -11.54 7.06 4.84
C TYR A 165 -10.88 8.42 4.59
N ASP A 166 -10.58 9.17 5.65
CA ASP A 166 -9.92 10.46 5.54
C ASP A 166 -8.47 10.32 5.03
N VAL A 167 -7.74 9.29 5.47
CA VAL A 167 -6.39 8.97 4.95
C VAL A 167 -6.47 8.58 3.47
N LYS A 168 -7.46 7.80 3.03
CA LYS A 168 -7.71 7.48 1.61
C LYS A 168 -7.93 8.76 0.80
N ARG A 169 -8.69 9.72 1.34
CA ARG A 169 -8.94 11.01 0.66
C ARG A 169 -7.66 11.83 0.50
N ASP A 170 -6.79 11.82 1.49
CA ASP A 170 -5.46 12.45 1.47
C ASP A 170 -4.44 11.68 0.60
N SER A 171 -4.69 10.39 0.35
CA SER A 171 -3.86 9.53 -0.49
C SER A 171 -3.99 9.83 -1.99
N PHE A 172 -2.86 10.12 -2.63
CA PHE A 172 -2.77 10.32 -4.08
C PHE A 172 -2.70 9.00 -4.82
N LYS A 173 -2.01 8.01 -4.25
CA LYS A 173 -1.89 6.67 -4.80
C LYS A 173 -2.80 5.73 -4.02
N ARG A 174 -3.73 5.11 -4.73
CA ARG A 174 -4.75 4.24 -4.14
C ARG A 174 -4.68 2.94 -4.91
N ILE A 175 -4.48 1.85 -4.19
CA ILE A 175 -4.29 0.52 -4.75
C ILE A 175 -5.35 -0.39 -4.12
N TYR A 176 -6.26 -0.89 -4.94
CA TYR A 176 -7.27 -1.84 -4.49
C TYR A 176 -6.81 -3.26 -4.80
N VAL A 177 -6.76 -4.11 -3.78
CA VAL A 177 -6.34 -5.50 -3.91
C VAL A 177 -7.55 -6.41 -3.74
N GLU A 178 -7.86 -7.13 -4.81
CA GLU A 178 -8.89 -8.16 -4.86
C GLU A 178 -8.34 -9.33 -5.66
N HIS A 179 -8.62 -10.56 -5.23
CA HIS A 179 -8.29 -11.77 -5.98
C HIS A 179 -6.81 -11.84 -6.41
N PHE A 180 -5.90 -11.42 -5.52
CA PHE A 180 -4.46 -11.37 -5.80
C PHE A 180 -4.07 -10.45 -6.97
N LYS A 181 -4.91 -9.47 -7.30
CA LYS A 181 -4.68 -8.41 -8.29
C LYS A 181 -4.71 -7.05 -7.60
N ALA A 182 -3.57 -6.37 -7.57
CA ALA A 182 -3.42 -5.02 -7.04
C ALA A 182 -3.64 -4.00 -8.16
N THR A 183 -4.78 -3.31 -8.13
CA THR A 183 -5.22 -2.38 -9.19
C THR A 183 -5.02 -0.93 -8.76
N PHE A 184 -4.40 -0.13 -9.63
CA PHE A 184 -4.26 1.30 -9.42
C PHE A 184 -5.59 2.03 -9.69
N ILE A 185 -6.07 2.75 -8.69
CA ILE A 185 -7.34 3.52 -8.73
C ILE A 185 -7.16 4.94 -8.17
N GLY A 186 -5.90 5.38 -8.07
CA GLY A 186 -5.52 6.65 -7.50
C GLY A 186 -5.70 7.83 -8.46
N ARG A 187 -5.21 9.00 -8.03
CA ARG A 187 -5.13 10.20 -8.86
C ARG A 187 -3.89 10.17 -9.74
N GLY A 188 -4.04 10.63 -10.98
CA GLY A 188 -2.99 10.64 -12.01
C GLY A 188 -3.00 9.37 -12.87
N LYS A 189 -2.01 9.25 -13.76
CA LYS A 189 -1.85 8.07 -14.63
C LYS A 189 -1.12 6.97 -13.85
N GLY A 190 -1.69 5.77 -13.83
CA GLY A 190 -0.97 4.55 -13.45
C GLY A 190 -0.02 4.12 -14.57
N GLY A 191 0.54 2.92 -14.43
CA GLY A 191 1.25 2.29 -15.55
C GLY A 191 0.29 1.90 -16.68
N SER A 192 0.83 1.54 -17.84
CA SER A 192 0.02 1.22 -19.03
C SER A 192 -0.96 0.06 -18.81
N ARG A 193 -0.62 -0.89 -17.94
CA ARG A 193 -1.49 -2.00 -17.54
C ARG A 193 -2.43 -1.64 -16.39
N GLY A 194 -1.98 -0.79 -15.47
CA GLY A 194 -2.79 -0.31 -14.34
C GLY A 194 -3.02 -1.32 -13.22
N TYR A 195 -2.46 -2.53 -13.29
CA TYR A 195 -2.52 -3.52 -12.22
C TYR A 195 -1.25 -4.37 -12.13
N TYR A 196 -1.06 -4.98 -10.96
CA TYR A 196 0.00 -5.93 -10.64
C TYR A 196 -0.61 -7.23 -10.13
N ILE A 197 -0.10 -8.38 -10.59
CA ILE A 197 -0.55 -9.70 -10.12
C ILE A 197 0.33 -10.11 -8.94
N VAL A 198 -0.28 -10.19 -7.76
CA VAL A 198 0.37 -10.49 -6.48
C VAL A 198 0.70 -11.97 -6.38
N TRP A 199 -0.21 -12.83 -6.82
CA TRP A 199 -0.07 -14.28 -6.83
C TRP A 199 -0.77 -14.86 -8.05
N ALA A 200 0.02 -15.43 -8.98
CA ALA A 200 -0.47 -15.85 -10.28
C ALA A 200 -1.45 -17.02 -10.18
N GLU A 201 -1.14 -18.04 -9.38
CA GLU A 201 -1.98 -19.23 -9.23
C GLU A 201 -3.32 -18.88 -8.57
N GLY A 202 -3.30 -18.02 -7.53
CA GLY A 202 -4.52 -17.54 -6.88
C GLY A 202 -5.40 -16.71 -7.83
N TYR A 203 -4.79 -15.83 -8.61
CA TYR A 203 -5.49 -15.03 -9.61
C TYR A 203 -6.14 -15.90 -10.71
N GLN A 204 -5.41 -16.90 -11.22
CA GLN A 204 -5.90 -17.82 -12.25
C GLN A 204 -7.06 -18.69 -11.76
N LYS A 205 -6.97 -19.25 -10.55
CA LYS A 205 -8.04 -20.07 -9.97
C LYS A 205 -9.36 -19.28 -9.89
N HIS A 206 -9.29 -18.06 -9.36
CA HIS A 206 -10.46 -17.19 -9.26
C HIS A 206 -11.05 -16.85 -10.65
N TRP A 207 -10.19 -16.60 -11.64
CA TRP A 207 -10.64 -16.35 -13.02
C TRP A 207 -11.37 -17.55 -13.63
N ILE A 208 -10.86 -18.76 -13.42
CA ILE A 208 -11.47 -19.99 -13.91
C ILE A 208 -12.80 -20.27 -13.21
N GLU A 209 -12.88 -20.05 -11.89
CA GLU A 209 -14.10 -20.21 -11.11
C GLU A 209 -15.22 -19.27 -11.60
N ASN A 210 -14.90 -18.00 -11.89
CA ASN A 210 -15.88 -17.06 -12.44
C ASN A 210 -16.40 -17.45 -13.82
N ILE A 211 -15.53 -17.95 -14.71
CA ILE A 211 -15.96 -18.44 -16.04
C ILE A 211 -16.91 -19.64 -15.88
N LYS A 212 -16.71 -20.49 -14.87
CA LYS A 212 -17.62 -21.62 -14.61
C LYS A 212 -18.96 -21.16 -14.05
N SER A 213 -18.98 -20.18 -13.14
CA SER A 213 -20.24 -19.65 -12.61
C SER A 213 -21.09 -18.94 -13.66
N ASP A 214 -20.47 -18.22 -14.60
CA ASP A 214 -21.19 -17.54 -15.68
C ASP A 214 -21.80 -18.53 -16.69
N ASN A 215 -21.15 -19.68 -16.90
CA ASN A 215 -21.63 -20.75 -17.78
C ASN A 215 -22.72 -21.64 -17.15
N ASP A 216 -22.76 -21.77 -15.83
CA ASP A 216 -23.86 -22.49 -15.14
C ASP A 216 -25.10 -21.59 -14.98
N GLY A 217 -24.94 -20.27 -14.86
CA GLY A 217 -26.05 -19.32 -14.77
C GLY A 217 -26.81 -19.07 -16.09
N THR A 218 -26.31 -19.57 -17.22
CA THR A 218 -26.94 -19.43 -18.55
C THR A 218 -27.77 -20.65 -18.98
N LYS A 219 -27.82 -21.71 -18.17
CA LYS A 219 -28.58 -22.93 -18.49
C LYS A 219 -30.02 -22.99 -17.96
N ASP A 220 -30.43 -22.02 -17.14
CA ASP A 220 -31.74 -22.07 -16.45
C ASP A 220 -32.83 -21.15 -17.04
N GLU A 221 -32.59 -20.47 -18.17
CA GLU A 221 -33.61 -19.60 -18.81
C GLU A 221 -34.30 -20.18 -20.06
N GLU A 222 -33.94 -21.37 -20.54
CA GLU A 222 -34.66 -22.06 -21.63
C GLU A 222 -35.61 -23.16 -21.10
N THR A 223 -36.58 -22.82 -20.25
CA THR A 223 -37.73 -23.72 -20.02
C THR A 223 -39.01 -22.99 -19.61
N TYR A 224 -39.53 -22.11 -20.48
CA TYR A 224 -40.96 -21.82 -20.52
C TYR A 224 -41.40 -21.59 -21.98
N GLN A 225 -41.86 -22.68 -22.60
CA GLN A 225 -42.81 -22.66 -23.71
C GLN A 225 -44.12 -23.30 -23.24
#